data_AF-A0A2E9AD93-F1
#
_entry.id   AF-A0A2E9AD93-F1
#
_cell.length_a   1.000
_cell.length_b   1.000
_cell.length_c   1.000
_cell.angle_alpha   90.00
_cell.angle_beta   90.00
_cell.angle_gamma   90.00
#
_symmetry.space_group_name_H-M   'P 1'
#
loop_
_entity.id
_entity.type
_entity.pdbx_description
1 polymer ?
#
loop_
_entity_poly.entity_id
_entity_poly.type
_entity_poly.pdbx_seq_one_letter_code
_entity_poly.pdbx_strand_id
1 'polypeptide(L)' 'MPKRTYQPKIRRRARVHGFRKRMSTAGGKKVLKSRRRKGRSVLAPQRVHVKPHVDWNGTKSGSASSNNKRK' A
#
# COMPACT_ATOMS: atom_id res chain seq x y z
N MET A 1 -12.96 20.00 -21.74
CA MET A 1 -11.56 19.66 -21.38
C MET A 1 -11.37 18.14 -21.48
N PRO A 2 -10.27 17.62 -22.04
CA PRO A 2 -10.05 16.18 -22.18
C PRO A 2 -9.74 15.50 -20.83
N LYS A 3 -10.09 14.22 -20.72
CA LYS A 3 -9.86 13.40 -19.52
C LYS A 3 -8.37 13.18 -19.26
N ARG A 4 -7.94 13.32 -18.01
CA ARG A 4 -6.54 13.10 -17.60
C ARG A 4 -6.20 11.61 -17.54
N THR A 5 -4.94 11.28 -17.80
CA THR A 5 -4.40 9.90 -17.84
C THR A 5 -4.49 9.20 -16.49
N TYR A 6 -4.23 9.94 -15.41
CA TYR A 6 -4.34 9.41 -14.06
C TYR A 6 -5.78 9.47 -13.58
N GLN A 7 -6.41 8.30 -13.50
CA GLN A 7 -7.72 8.10 -12.91
C GLN A 7 -7.54 7.17 -11.69
N PRO A 8 -7.47 7.70 -10.45
CA PRO A 8 -7.08 6.93 -9.28
C PRO A 8 -8.12 5.86 -8.95
N LYS A 9 -7.68 4.60 -8.90
CA LYS A 9 -8.49 3.45 -8.45
C LYS A 9 -7.67 2.55 -7.54
N ILE A 10 -8.02 2.48 -6.25
CA ILE A 10 -7.27 1.73 -5.22
C ILE A 10 -7.10 0.25 -5.62
N ARG A 11 -8.21 -0.41 -6.00
CA ARG A 11 -8.20 -1.83 -6.36
C ARG A 11 -7.29 -2.11 -7.55
N ARG A 12 -7.25 -1.23 -8.55
CA ARG A 12 -6.38 -1.38 -9.73
C ARG A 12 -4.92 -1.18 -9.33
N ARG A 13 -4.60 -0.12 -8.60
CA ARG A 13 -3.23 0.18 -8.15
C ARG A 13 -2.64 -0.97 -7.33
N ALA A 14 -3.41 -1.56 -6.42
CA ALA A 14 -3.00 -2.70 -5.61
C ALA A 14 -2.78 -3.98 -6.44
N ARG A 15 -3.67 -4.27 -7.41
CA ARG A 15 -3.54 -5.45 -8.27
C ARG A 15 -2.34 -5.37 -9.20
N VAL A 16 -2.10 -4.21 -9.81
CA VAL A 16 -1.05 -4.04 -10.83
C VAL A 16 0.32 -3.80 -10.20
N HIS A 17 0.40 -3.00 -9.15
CA HIS A 17 1.69 -2.54 -8.60
C HIS A 17 1.96 -3.03 -7.18
N GLY A 18 1.03 -3.71 -6.53
CA GLY A 18 1.16 -4.17 -5.16
C GLY A 18 2.24 -5.24 -4.98
N PHE A 19 2.62 -5.47 -3.73
CA PHE A 19 3.71 -6.37 -3.35
C PHE A 19 3.53 -7.79 -3.89
N ARG A 20 2.33 -8.37 -3.74
CA ARG A 20 2.02 -9.73 -4.23
C ARG A 20 2.26 -9.87 -5.73
N LYS A 21 1.85 -8.89 -6.54
CA LYS A 21 2.08 -8.89 -8.00
C LYS A 21 3.56 -8.76 -8.36
N ARG A 22 4.35 -8.04 -7.55
CA ARG A 22 5.80 -7.98 -7.72
C ARG A 22 6.46 -9.31 -7.35
N MET A 23 5.99 -10.02 -6.34
CA MET A 23 6.54 -11.32 -5.96
C MET A 23 6.22 -12.43 -6.95
N SER A 24 5.12 -12.32 -7.71
CA SER A 24 4.67 -13.38 -8.63
C SER A 24 5.56 -13.56 -9.86
N THR A 25 6.36 -12.56 -10.25
CA THR A 25 7.21 -12.63 -11.45
C THR A 25 8.69 -12.49 -11.09
N ALA A 26 9.58 -13.09 -11.90
CA ALA A 26 11.02 -12.96 -11.70
C ALA A 26 11.48 -11.50 -11.78
N GLY A 27 10.96 -10.73 -12.74
CA GLY A 27 11.24 -9.30 -12.89
C GLY A 27 10.76 -8.48 -11.69
N GLY A 28 9.58 -8.78 -11.15
CA GLY A 28 9.07 -8.08 -9.98
C GLY A 28 9.88 -8.36 -8.71
N LYS A 29 10.39 -9.59 -8.53
CA LYS A 29 11.33 -9.93 -7.44
C LYS A 29 12.63 -9.11 -7.55
N LYS A 30 13.19 -8.96 -8.76
CA LYS A 30 14.37 -8.09 -9.01
C LYS A 30 14.11 -6.63 -8.62
N VAL A 31 12.94 -6.09 -8.95
CA VAL A 31 12.53 -4.74 -8.54
C VAL A 31 12.54 -4.61 -7.01
N LEU A 32 11.92 -5.54 -6.29
CA LEU A 32 11.91 -5.51 -4.82
C LEU A 32 13.31 -5.62 -4.23
N LYS A 33 14.17 -6.50 -4.76
CA LYS A 33 15.58 -6.62 -4.34
C LYS A 33 16.33 -5.29 -4.50
N SER A 34 16.19 -4.63 -5.65
CA SER A 34 16.80 -3.33 -5.91
C SER A 34 16.29 -2.24 -4.96
N ARG A 35 14.97 -2.21 -4.70
CA ARG A 35 14.36 -1.25 -3.78
C ARG A 35 14.81 -1.45 -2.32
N ARG A 36 14.96 -2.70 -1.87
CA ARG A 36 15.53 -3.04 -0.55
C ARG A 36 16.98 -2.61 -0.44
N ARG A 37 17.81 -2.92 -1.44
CA ARG A 37 19.22 -2.51 -1.48
C ARG A 37 19.39 -0.99 -1.43
N LYS A 38 18.48 -0.24 -2.05
CA LYS A 38 18.44 1.23 -1.95
C LYS A 38 17.92 1.75 -0.60
N GLY A 39 17.37 0.90 0.27
CA GLY A 39 16.80 1.31 1.56
C GLY A 39 15.47 2.06 1.44
N ARG A 40 14.66 1.80 0.40
CA ARG A 40 13.35 2.47 0.28
C ARG A 40 12.42 1.99 1.40
N SER A 41 11.94 2.92 2.22
CA SER A 41 10.96 2.67 3.29
C SER A 41 9.69 1.96 2.78
N VAL A 42 9.21 2.35 1.60
CA VAL A 42 8.05 1.73 0.95
C VAL A 42 8.48 0.99 -0.31
N LEU A 43 8.34 -0.34 -0.31
CA LEU A 43 8.75 -1.20 -1.43
C LEU A 43 7.68 -1.30 -2.53
N ALA A 44 6.41 -1.25 -2.18
CA ALA A 44 5.27 -1.28 -3.11
C ALA A 44 4.11 -0.46 -2.52
N PRO A 45 3.19 0.06 -3.36
CA PRO A 45 2.01 0.76 -2.89
C PRO A 45 1.16 -0.13 -1.98
N GLN A 46 0.88 0.37 -0.77
CA GLN A 46 -0.04 -0.26 0.16
C GLN A 46 -1.50 0.07 -0.22
N ARG A 47 -2.44 -0.78 0.21
CA ARG A 47 -3.87 -0.49 0.07
C ARG A 47 -4.25 0.55 1.12
N VAL A 48 -4.26 1.81 0.73
CA VAL A 48 -4.87 2.88 1.53
C VAL A 48 -6.36 2.95 1.21
N HIS A 49 -7.20 2.89 2.25
CA HIS A 49 -8.60 3.31 2.14
C HIS A 49 -8.61 4.84 2.07
N VAL A 50 -9.41 5.42 1.16
CA VAL A 50 -9.37 6.88 0.88
C VAL A 50 -9.91 7.70 2.05
N LYS A 51 -10.65 7.09 2.98
CA LYS A 51 -11.21 7.74 4.15
C LYS A 51 -11.03 6.83 5.36
N PRO A 52 -10.33 7.24 6.44
CA PRO A 52 -10.60 6.65 7.74
C PRO A 52 -12.08 6.91 8.06
N HIS A 53 -12.80 5.91 8.54
CA HIS A 53 -14.10 6.17 9.16
C HIS A 53 -13.82 7.01 10.39
N VAL A 54 -14.36 8.23 10.39
CA VAL A 54 -14.36 9.11 11.56
C VAL A 54 -15.74 8.96 12.15
N ASP A 55 -15.81 8.48 13.38
CA ASP A 55 -17.09 8.38 14.07
C ASP A 55 -17.60 9.80 14.39
N TRP A 56 -18.88 9.96 14.70
CA TRP A 56 -19.49 11.27 15.05
C TRP A 56 -18.73 12.02 16.16
N ASN A 57 -17.95 11.30 16.98
CA ASN A 57 -17.17 11.82 18.09
C ASN A 57 -15.71 12.17 17.71
N GLY A 58 -15.33 12.14 16.42
CA GLY A 58 -14.00 12.54 15.95
C GLY A 58 -12.87 11.54 16.22
N THR A 59 -13.18 10.37 16.77
CA THR A 59 -12.22 9.29 17.01
C THR A 59 -11.97 8.48 15.74
N LYS A 60 -10.70 8.17 15.46
CA LYS A 60 -10.32 7.28 14.36
C LYS A 60 -10.65 5.84 14.76
N SER A 61 -11.78 5.28 14.30
CA SER A 61 -12.05 3.85 14.47
C SER A 61 -11.10 3.04 13.58
N GLY A 62 -9.93 2.60 14.09
CA GLY A 62 -9.05 1.70 13.34
C GLY A 62 -7.56 1.68 13.65
N SER A 63 -7.10 2.10 14.84
CA SER A 63 -5.71 1.86 15.28
C SER A 63 -5.64 0.96 16.51
N ALA A 64 -6.20 -0.25 16.42
CA ALA A 64 -5.87 -1.34 17.33
C ALA A 64 -5.17 -2.44 16.51
N SER A 65 -3.86 -2.30 16.34
CA SER A 65 -2.98 -3.45 16.13
C SER A 65 -2.27 -3.68 17.45
N SER A 66 -2.97 -4.31 18.38
CA SER A 66 -2.37 -4.91 19.56
C SER A 66 -1.47 -6.08 19.16
N ASN A 67 -0.44 -6.31 19.99
CA ASN A 67 0.40 -7.49 20.13
C ASN A 67 1.66 -7.54 19.25
N ASN A 68 2.80 -7.12 19.82
CA ASN A 68 3.62 -8.06 20.60
C ASN A 68 4.75 -7.32 21.35
N LYS A 69 4.49 -6.89 22.60
CA LYS A 69 5.54 -6.78 23.62
C LYS A 69 5.54 -8.11 24.37
N ARG A 70 6.45 -8.99 24.00
CA ARG A 70 6.90 -10.08 24.89
C ARG A 70 8.40 -9.89 25.08
N LYS A 71 8.78 -10.06 26.34
CA LYS A 71 10.11 -9.86 26.96
C LYS A 71 11.26 -10.34 26.08
#